data_AF-A0A2V7LZ02-F1
#
_entry.id   AF-A0A2V7LZ02-F1
#
_cell.length_a   1.000
_cell.length_b   1.000
_cell.length_c   1.000
_cell.angle_alpha   90.00
_cell.angle_beta   90.00
_cell.angle_gamma   90.00
#
_symmetry.space_group_name_H-M   'P 1'
#
loop_
_entity.id
_entity.type
_entity.pdbx_description
1 polymer ?
#
loop_
_entity_poly.entity_id
_entity_poly.type
_entity_poly.pdbx_seq_one_letter_code
_entity_poly.pdbx_strand_id
1 'polypeptide(L)' 'MLDAATRRREAELAEVARALAGARCAARLAGLGTGEFVVRELLLGVIEEINRAERAVVSLISTRSRDGVA' A
#
# COMPACT_ATOMS: atom_id res chain seq x y z
N MET A 1 27.41 -1.70 -0.03
CA MET A 1 26.79 -1.83 1.31
C MET A 1 25.85 -0.63 1.48
N LEU A 2 24.55 -0.85 1.63
CA LEU A 2 23.57 0.24 1.72
C LEU A 2 23.80 1.10 2.98
N ASP A 3 23.77 2.43 2.84
CA ASP A 3 23.91 3.34 3.97
C ASP A 3 22.75 3.15 4.99
N ALA A 4 22.93 3.64 6.22
CA ALA A 4 21.94 3.44 7.29
C ALA A 4 20.61 4.18 7.03
N ALA A 5 20.65 5.37 6.42
CA ALA A 5 19.46 6.14 6.07
C ALA A 5 18.66 5.45 4.96
N THR A 6 19.37 4.83 4.03
CA THR A 6 18.85 4.02 2.93
C THR A 6 18.07 2.82 3.45
N ARG A 7 18.64 2.04 4.38
CA ARG A 7 17.95 0.90 4.99
C ARG A 7 16.74 1.33 5.81
N ARG A 8 16.83 2.46 6.53
CA ARG A 8 15.71 3.01 7.29
C ARG A 8 14.54 3.37 6.37
N ARG A 9 14.80 4.07 5.27
CA ARG A 9 13.78 4.43 4.29
C ARG A 9 13.12 3.21 3.65
N GLU A 10 13.89 2.16 3.35
CA GLU A 10 13.34 0.88 2.86
C GLU A 10 12.41 0.21 3.87
N ALA A 11 12.79 0.19 5.15
CA ALA A 11 11.95 -0.33 6.23
C ALA A 11 10.64 0.46 6.36
N GLU A 12 10.71 1.79 6.31
CA GLU A 12 9.54 2.67 6.35
C GLU A 12 8.61 2.41 5.15
N LEU A 13 9.13 2.27 3.93
CA LEU A 13 8.33 1.95 2.74
C LEU A 13 7.69 0.55 2.82
N ALA A 14 8.42 -0.44 3.33
CA ALA A 14 7.89 -1.79 3.54
C ALA A 14 6.78 -1.82 4.59
N GLU A 15 6.91 -1.03 5.66
CA GLU A 15 5.88 -0.86 6.68
C GLU A 15 4.62 -0.23 6.10
N VAL A 16 4.76 0.84 5.31
CA VAL A 16 3.63 1.48 4.62
C VAL A 16 2.94 0.49 3.66
N ALA A 17 3.70 -0.29 2.88
CA ALA A 17 3.14 -1.30 1.99
C ALA A 17 2.32 -2.35 2.75
N ARG A 18 2.83 -2.81 3.90
CA ARG A 18 2.11 -3.77 4.77
C ARG A 18 0.85 -3.14 5.37
N ALA A 19 0.90 -1.88 5.79
CA ALA A 19 -0.26 -1.16 6.31
C ALA A 19 -1.36 -1.01 5.25
N LEU A 20 -1.00 -0.68 4.01
CA LEU A 20 -1.94 -0.59 2.88
C LEU A 20 -2.59 -1.94 2.56
N ALA A 21 -1.82 -3.03 2.57
CA ALA A 21 -2.35 -4.38 2.42
C ALA A 21 -3.35 -4.74 3.54
N GLY A 22 -3.05 -4.36 4.78
CA GLY A 22 -3.95 -4.50 5.92
C GLY A 22 -5.24 -3.70 5.76
N ALA A 23 -5.15 -2.43 5.35
CA ALA A 23 -6.29 -1.57 5.10
C ALA A 23 -7.19 -2.12 3.99
N ARG A 24 -6.61 -2.63 2.89
CA ARG A 24 -7.35 -3.30 1.81
C ARG A 24 -8.10 -4.53 2.30
N CYS A 25 -7.47 -5.34 3.14
CA CYS A 25 -8.11 -6.51 3.74
C CYS A 25 -9.29 -6.09 4.63
N ALA A 26 -9.08 -5.11 5.51
CA ALA A 26 -10.13 -4.58 6.39
C ALA A 26 -11.32 -4.01 5.59
N ALA A 27 -11.07 -3.23 4.54
CA ALA A 27 -12.12 -2.68 3.68
C ALA A 27 -12.92 -3.77 2.97
N ARG A 28 -12.26 -4.84 2.50
CA ARG A 28 -12.95 -6.02 1.92
C ARG A 28 -13.82 -6.73 2.95
N LEU A 29 -13.31 -6.96 4.16
CA LEU A 29 -14.06 -7.60 5.24
C LEU A 29 -15.28 -6.76 5.66
N ALA A 30 -15.11 -5.45 5.79
CA ALA A 30 -16.22 -4.53 6.06
C ALA A 30 -17.28 -4.57 4.94
N GLY A 31 -16.84 -4.69 3.69
CA GLY A 31 -17.72 -4.79 2.52
C GLY A 31 -18.53 -6.09 2.45
N LEU A 32 -18.01 -7.18 3.01
CA LEU A 32 -18.73 -8.45 3.16
C LEU A 32 -19.72 -8.43 4.33
N GLY A 33 -19.40 -7.67 5.39
CA GLY A 33 -20.24 -7.58 6.59
C GLY A 33 -21.38 -6.58 6.49
N THR A 34 -21.35 -5.65 5.52
CA THR A 34 -22.43 -4.67 5.32
C THR A 34 -23.59 -5.25 4.51
N GLY A 35 -24.82 -5.02 4.96
CA GLY A 35 -26.04 -5.24 4.17
C GLY A 35 -26.45 -4.04 3.33
N GLU A 36 -25.75 -2.92 3.45
CA GLU A 36 -26.09 -1.65 2.80
C GLU A 36 -25.29 -1.46 1.51
N PHE A 37 -26.02 -1.32 0.39
CA PHE A 37 -25.43 -1.12 -0.93
C PHE A 37 -24.51 0.12 -0.99
N VAL A 38 -24.93 1.23 -0.38
CA VAL A 38 -24.16 2.50 -0.39
C VAL A 38 -22.82 2.33 0.32
N VAL A 39 -22.81 1.66 1.47
CA VAL A 39 -21.57 1.38 2.23
C VAL A 39 -20.63 0.49 1.41
N ARG A 40 -21.16 -0.52 0.73
CA ARG A 40 -20.37 -1.38 -0.15
C ARG A 40 -19.73 -0.60 -1.30
N GLU A 41 -20.48 0.27 -1.98
CA GLU A 41 -19.94 1.09 -3.08
C GLU A 41 -18.87 2.09 -2.59
N LEU A 42 -19.08 2.72 -1.43
CA LEU A 42 -18.06 3.57 -0.81
C LEU A 42 -16.77 2.78 -0.50
N LEU A 43 -16.90 1.56 0.03
CA LEU A 43 -15.75 0.70 0.32
C LEU A 43 -15.01 0.25 -0.95
N LEU A 44 -15.70 0.07 -2.07
CA LEU A 44 -15.05 -0.19 -3.36
C LEU A 44 -14.16 1.00 -3.77
N GLY A 45 -14.67 2.24 -3.66
CA GLY A 45 -13.88 3.44 -3.91
C GLY A 45 -12.66 3.57 -2.98
N VAL A 46 -12.83 3.25 -1.69
CA VAL A 46 -11.72 3.21 -0.73
C VAL A 46 -10.66 2.18 -1.15
N ILE A 47 -11.08 0.98 -1.58
CA ILE A 47 -10.16 -0.06 -2.06
C ILE A 47 -9.39 0.42 -3.30
N GLU A 48 -10.02 1.15 -4.21
CA GLU A 48 -9.35 1.70 -5.40
C GLU A 48 -8.24 2.70 -5.04
N GLU A 49 -8.51 3.60 -4.10
CA GLU A 49 -7.51 4.55 -3.61
C GLU A 49 -6.37 3.86 -2.86
N ILE A 50 -6.68 2.83 -2.05
CA ILE A 50 -5.64 2.00 -1.41
C ILE A 50 -4.77 1.31 -2.46
N ASN A 51 -5.37 0.73 -3.50
CA ASN A 51 -4.61 0.10 -4.59
C ASN A 51 -3.72 1.11 -5.34
N ARG A 52 -4.19 2.36 -5.50
CA ARG A 52 -3.40 3.43 -6.11
C ARG A 52 -2.20 3.80 -5.26
N ALA A 53 -2.40 3.94 -3.94
CA ALA A 53 -1.32 4.17 -2.99
C ALA A 53 -0.30 3.02 -2.97
N GLU A 54 -0.77 1.76 -3.01
CA GLU A 54 0.10 0.57 -3.04
C GLU A 54 1.01 0.59 -4.29
N ARG A 55 0.45 0.90 -5.47
CA ARG A 55 1.24 1.05 -6.70
C ARG A 55 2.28 2.17 -6.61
N ALA A 56 1.94 3.30 -5.99
CA ALA A 56 2.88 4.40 -5.80
C ALA A 56 4.05 3.98 -4.89
N VAL A 57 3.78 3.27 -3.79
CA VAL A 57 4.82 2.75 -2.89
C VAL A 57 5.71 1.73 -3.60
N VAL A 58 5.13 0.79 -4.36
CA VAL A 58 5.90 -0.19 -5.15
C VAL A 58 6.79 0.49 -6.18
N SER A 59 6.31 1.57 -6.81
CA SER A 59 7.11 2.36 -7.74
C SER A 59 8.30 3.02 -7.04
N LEU A 60 8.11 3.58 -5.83
CA LEU A 60 9.21 4.17 -5.05
C LEU A 60 10.29 3.15 -4.69
N ILE A 61 9.89 1.91 -4.37
CA ILE A 61 10.82 0.81 -4.09
C ILE A 61 11.57 0.39 -5.36
N SER A 62 10.85 0.30 -6.48
CA SER A 62 11.40 -0.21 -7.76
C SER A 62 12.34 0.78 -8.46
N THR A 63 12.05 2.08 -8.40
CA THR A 63 12.91 3.14 -8.97
C THR A 63 14.30 3.11 -8.32
N ARG A 64 14.37 2.85 -7.02
CA ARG A 64 15.63 2.74 -6.29
C ARG A 64 16.49 1.54 -6.71
N SER A 65 15.86 0.41 -6.99
CA SER A 65 16.57 -0.80 -7.45
C SER A 65 17.41 -0.52 -8.72
N ARG A 66 16.98 0.44 -9.53
CA ARG A 66 17.71 0.87 -10.74
C ARG A 66 18.87 1.82 -10.47
N ASP A 67 18.75 2.71 -9.47
CA ASP A 67 19.78 3.70 -9.14
C ASP A 67 20.95 3.12 -8.33
N GLY A 68 20.79 1.94 -7.72
CA GLY A 68 21.81 1.26 -6.92
C GLY A 68 22.74 0.31 -7.68
N VAL A 69 22.64 0.23 -9.02
CA VAL A 69 23.42 -0.69 -9.89
C VAL A 69 24.51 0.05 -10.69
N ALA A 70 24.73 1.35 -10.45
CA ALA A 70 25.81 2.14 -11.06
C ALA A 70 27.10 2.12 -10.23
#